data_AF-A0A257TDK3-F1
#
_entry.id   AF-A0A257TDK3-F1
#
_cell.length_a   1.000
_cell.length_b   1.000
_cell.length_c   1.000
_cell.angle_alpha   90.00
_cell.angle_beta   90.00
_cell.angle_gamma   90.00
#
_symmetry.space_group_name_H-M   'P 1'
#
loop_
_entity.id
_entity.type
_entity.pdbx_description
1 polymer ?
#
loop_
_entity_poly.entity_id
_entity_poly.type
_entity_poly.pdbx_seq_one_letter_code
_entity_poly.pdbx_strand_id
1 'polypeptide(L)'
;MIVKKLLLPFLALALLAFHAPAAKAEDESSPQPVVVATFSGYAELKRDLEYLGTLSGNPDMAKGLEQLLMLFTQNQGLAGLDKGRPWGASLSVTPDGSQFPLLAFLPVTDLKELLDALAAIIGEADDAGDDVYKIKRGTNTLFITQKGKWAYIAQQKSVLEDAPGNPLKPFRGLEKQYDLAVSVHVQSIPQALRDMAADLLKQGLETGLQQNLGDDEQAELKAKIARTQAEAVVKGINEVDQITVGLNIDREESRTYLDIAVTALEGTDMAKQIAASSEEAEDSRMAGFLLPDAIASLHLNSPVSDDEEQIESMLQSVRTQLFSEIDDEDDLDDEQKAKAKELAGDLFEVLEETLEEEGRLNAGIALVGEKPFTLVAGVLVADAAELEKIAKEFITLAAEDAELPKPKFNVEKYKGHRFHALSVPVDDDAENAEQLKQALGDPVRIVMAFGEDTFYVAVGEEGPATIRRGGQQALGHQPGQRAACRGRRRAIGRIVVGL
;
A
#
# COMPACT_ATOMS: atom_id res chain seq x y z
N MET A 1 5.60 1.58 17.47
CA MET A 1 5.09 2.90 17.91
C MET A 1 4.39 3.69 16.79
N ILE A 2 4.73 3.45 15.51
CA ILE A 2 4.16 4.13 14.33
C ILE A 2 2.74 3.65 13.98
N VAL A 3 2.44 2.36 14.16
CA VAL A 3 1.11 1.75 13.92
C VAL A 3 0.00 2.36 14.80
N LYS A 4 0.31 2.73 16.06
CA LYS A 4 -0.65 3.38 16.98
C LYS A 4 -0.96 4.84 16.63
N LYS A 5 -0.09 5.54 15.90
CA LYS A 5 -0.25 6.97 15.58
C LYS A 5 -0.96 7.23 14.25
N LEU A 6 -1.07 6.23 13.36
CA LEU A 6 -1.73 6.36 12.06
C LEU A 6 -3.14 5.73 12.00
N LEU A 7 -3.40 4.66 12.77
CA LEU A 7 -4.69 3.96 12.73
C LEU A 7 -5.84 4.72 13.43
N LEU A 8 -5.56 5.44 14.53
CA LEU A 8 -6.60 6.22 15.24
C LEU A 8 -7.09 7.47 14.48
N PRO A 9 -6.23 8.29 13.83
CA PRO A 9 -6.72 9.46 13.10
C PRO A 9 -7.47 9.10 11.81
N PHE A 10 -7.13 8.00 11.12
CA PHE A 10 -7.88 7.55 9.93
C PHE A 10 -9.27 7.00 10.28
N LEU A 11 -9.41 6.28 11.39
CA LEU A 11 -10.72 5.83 11.87
C LEU A 11 -11.56 7.00 12.41
N ALA A 12 -10.92 8.02 12.99
CA ALA A 12 -11.59 9.21 13.50
C ALA A 12 -12.02 10.19 12.39
N LEU A 13 -11.26 10.30 11.30
CA LEU A 13 -11.60 11.19 10.17
C LEU A 13 -12.81 10.67 9.36
N ALA A 14 -13.00 9.34 9.30
CA ALA A 14 -14.19 8.74 8.71
C ALA A 14 -15.46 8.92 9.60
N LEU A 15 -15.29 9.28 10.88
CA LEU A 15 -16.39 9.40 11.85
C LEU A 15 -16.79 10.85 12.20
N LEU A 16 -16.00 11.87 11.83
CA LEU A 16 -16.15 13.23 12.41
C LEU A 16 -16.45 14.40 11.46
N ALA A 17 -16.75 14.19 10.19
CA ALA A 17 -16.94 15.34 9.29
C ALA A 17 -18.12 15.23 8.31
N PHE A 18 -19.37 15.10 8.78
CA PHE A 18 -20.54 15.57 8.01
C PHE A 18 -21.66 16.04 8.95
N HIS A 19 -21.75 17.36 9.13
CA HIS A 19 -22.96 18.01 9.65
C HIS A 19 -23.77 18.52 8.45
N ALA A 20 -24.90 17.89 8.16
CA ALA A 20 -25.91 18.44 7.27
C ALA A 20 -27.29 18.38 7.96
N PRO A 21 -28.11 19.44 7.89
CA PRO A 21 -29.44 19.45 8.47
C PRO A 21 -30.37 18.51 7.67
N ALA A 22 -31.18 17.74 8.38
CA ALA A 22 -32.14 16.81 7.80
C ALA A 22 -33.33 17.53 7.14
N ALA A 23 -33.55 17.26 5.85
CA ALA A 23 -34.83 17.47 5.18
C ALA A 23 -35.37 16.11 4.71
N LYS A 24 -36.69 15.90 4.86
CA LYS A 24 -37.39 14.65 4.50
C LYS A 24 -37.82 14.65 3.04
N ALA A 25 -37.75 13.48 2.38
CA ALA A 25 -38.68 13.05 1.33
C ALA A 25 -38.69 11.49 1.23
N GLU A 26 -39.84 10.96 0.82
CA GLU A 26 -40.24 9.53 0.78
C GLU A 26 -39.74 8.74 -0.44
N ASP A 27 -39.49 7.45 -0.17
CA ASP A 27 -39.63 6.20 -0.94
C ASP A 27 -39.18 6.07 -2.41
N GLU A 28 -38.12 5.28 -2.64
CA GLU A 28 -38.18 3.97 -3.30
C GLU A 28 -36.77 3.32 -3.34
N SER A 29 -36.70 2.05 -2.89
CA SER A 29 -35.51 1.18 -2.79
C SER A 29 -34.51 1.53 -1.68
N SER A 30 -34.33 0.61 -0.72
CA SER A 30 -33.36 0.76 0.37
C SER A 30 -31.98 1.12 -0.21
N PRO A 31 -31.38 2.27 0.19
CA PRO A 31 -30.21 2.79 -0.47
C PRO A 31 -29.03 1.83 -0.28
N GLN A 32 -28.46 1.38 -1.39
CA GLN A 32 -27.27 0.53 -1.39
C GLN A 32 -26.13 1.25 -0.67
N PRO A 33 -25.39 0.56 0.22
CA PRO A 33 -24.24 1.16 0.89
C PRO A 33 -23.21 1.70 -0.09
N VAL A 34 -22.82 2.96 0.11
CA VAL A 34 -21.69 3.59 -0.59
C VAL A 34 -20.37 3.22 0.07
N VAL A 35 -20.33 3.17 1.40
CA VAL A 35 -19.15 2.71 2.14
C VAL A 35 -19.54 1.57 3.04
N VAL A 36 -18.70 0.55 3.08
CA VAL A 36 -18.83 -0.58 4.01
C VAL A 36 -17.49 -0.80 4.71
N ALA A 37 -17.52 -0.96 6.02
CA ALA A 37 -16.36 -1.31 6.84
C ALA A 37 -16.63 -2.60 7.63
N THR A 38 -15.77 -3.60 7.50
CA THR A 38 -15.84 -4.87 8.25
C THR A 38 -14.65 -5.05 9.15
N PHE A 39 -14.88 -5.79 10.23
CA PHE A 39 -13.81 -6.34 11.05
C PHE A 39 -14.14 -7.77 11.45
N SER A 40 -13.14 -8.66 11.39
CA SER A 40 -13.30 -10.12 11.51
C SER A 40 -13.85 -10.57 12.86
N GLY A 41 -13.63 -9.78 13.91
CA GLY A 41 -14.24 -9.96 15.22
C GLY A 41 -13.22 -9.84 16.36
N TYR A 42 -13.74 -9.73 17.59
CA TYR A 42 -12.88 -9.49 18.75
C TYR A 42 -11.91 -10.66 19.03
N ALA A 43 -12.37 -11.90 18.82
CA ALA A 43 -11.54 -13.08 19.01
C ALA A 43 -10.34 -13.13 18.03
N GLU A 44 -10.57 -12.76 16.77
CA GLU A 44 -9.49 -12.73 15.76
C GLU A 44 -8.46 -11.63 16.07
N LEU A 45 -8.90 -10.40 16.39
CA LEU A 45 -7.98 -9.35 16.83
C LEU A 45 -7.12 -9.76 18.03
N LYS A 46 -7.70 -10.48 19.00
CA LYS A 46 -6.93 -10.95 20.14
C LYS A 46 -5.84 -11.93 19.70
N ARG A 47 -6.17 -12.89 18.82
CA ARG A 47 -5.21 -13.85 18.27
C ARG A 47 -4.12 -13.16 17.46
N ASP A 48 -4.47 -12.13 16.70
CA ASP A 48 -3.51 -11.31 15.95
C ASP A 48 -2.56 -10.57 16.88
N LEU A 49 -3.07 -9.97 17.95
CA LEU A 49 -2.24 -9.28 18.94
C LEU A 49 -1.35 -10.25 19.73
N GLU A 50 -1.78 -11.48 19.99
CA GLU A 50 -0.96 -12.52 20.60
C GLU A 50 0.19 -12.93 19.66
N TYR A 51 -0.11 -13.12 18.38
CA TYR A 51 0.87 -13.45 17.36
C TYR A 51 1.89 -12.32 17.16
N LEU A 52 1.43 -11.11 16.86
CA LEU A 52 2.29 -9.93 16.72
C LEU A 52 3.05 -9.62 18.01
N GLY A 53 2.43 -9.86 19.17
CA GLY A 53 3.07 -9.73 20.48
C GLY A 53 4.26 -10.66 20.64
N THR A 54 4.10 -11.93 20.23
CA THR A 54 5.18 -12.92 20.28
C THR A 54 6.33 -12.51 19.37
N LEU A 55 6.03 -12.10 18.14
CA LEU A 55 7.03 -11.68 17.15
C LEU A 55 7.79 -10.42 17.58
N SER A 56 7.09 -9.44 18.13
CA SER A 56 7.71 -8.16 18.51
C SER A 56 8.39 -8.19 19.89
N GLY A 57 8.56 -9.36 20.51
CA GLY A 57 9.10 -9.49 21.87
C GLY A 57 8.21 -8.87 22.97
N ASN A 58 6.92 -8.67 22.71
CA ASN A 58 5.94 -8.16 23.66
C ASN A 58 4.71 -9.09 23.75
N PRO A 59 4.86 -10.27 24.37
CA PRO A 59 3.81 -11.30 24.41
C PRO A 59 2.56 -10.88 25.20
N ASP A 60 2.63 -9.79 25.96
CA ASP A 60 1.53 -9.29 26.78
C ASP A 60 0.64 -8.26 26.04
N MET A 61 0.85 -8.02 24.73
CA MET A 61 0.03 -7.07 23.95
C MET A 61 -1.48 -7.33 24.06
N ALA A 62 -1.91 -8.58 23.82
CA ALA A 62 -3.31 -8.95 23.94
C ALA A 62 -3.84 -8.85 25.37
N LYS A 63 -3.01 -9.17 26.37
CA LYS A 63 -3.38 -8.99 27.79
C LYS A 63 -3.53 -7.52 28.13
N GLY A 64 -2.70 -6.64 27.58
CA GLY A 64 -2.79 -5.19 27.74
C GLY A 64 -4.12 -4.64 27.18
N LEU A 65 -4.58 -5.15 26.03
CA LEU A 65 -5.90 -4.82 25.51
C LEU A 65 -7.02 -5.27 26.46
N GLU A 66 -6.98 -6.52 26.94
CA GLU A 66 -7.96 -7.06 27.89
C GLU A 66 -7.99 -6.26 29.19
N GLN A 67 -6.83 -5.90 29.75
CA GLN A 67 -6.74 -5.07 30.96
C GLN A 67 -7.35 -3.69 30.75
N LEU A 68 -7.09 -3.07 29.61
CA LEU A 68 -7.67 -1.77 29.26
C LEU A 68 -9.18 -1.86 29.13
N LEU A 69 -9.69 -2.92 28.50
CA LEU A 69 -11.11 -3.18 28.39
C LEU A 69 -11.75 -3.40 29.76
N MET A 70 -11.18 -4.25 30.60
CA MET A 70 -11.65 -4.45 31.98
C MET A 70 -11.70 -3.12 32.75
N LEU A 71 -10.66 -2.29 32.64
CA LEU A 71 -10.63 -0.99 33.30
C LEU A 71 -11.79 -0.08 32.86
N PHE A 72 -12.01 0.05 31.54
CA PHE A 72 -13.06 0.93 31.01
C PHE A 72 -14.47 0.40 31.18
N THR A 73 -14.63 -0.91 31.30
CA THR A 73 -15.93 -1.59 31.47
C THR A 73 -16.20 -1.95 32.94
N GLN A 74 -15.45 -1.37 33.89
CA GLN A 74 -15.59 -1.63 35.32
C GLN A 74 -15.56 -3.13 35.68
N ASN A 75 -14.61 -3.85 35.09
CA ASN A 75 -14.39 -5.30 35.16
C ASN A 75 -15.50 -6.17 34.53
N GLN A 76 -16.43 -5.60 33.75
CA GLN A 76 -17.46 -6.37 33.05
C GLN A 76 -16.98 -6.93 31.71
N GLY A 77 -15.89 -6.38 31.15
CA GLY A 77 -15.40 -6.75 29.83
C GLY A 77 -16.45 -6.46 28.75
N LEU A 78 -16.50 -7.32 27.73
CA LEU A 78 -17.50 -7.25 26.66
C LEU A 78 -18.60 -8.31 26.88
N ALA A 79 -19.25 -8.28 28.04
CA ALA A 79 -20.41 -9.14 28.31
C ALA A 79 -21.50 -8.92 27.24
N GLY A 80 -22.30 -9.94 26.94
CA GLY A 80 -23.32 -9.85 25.89
C GLY A 80 -22.82 -9.78 24.43
N LEU A 81 -21.51 -9.64 24.18
CA LEU A 81 -20.92 -9.64 22.84
C LEU A 81 -20.61 -11.07 22.35
N ASP A 82 -21.02 -11.41 21.13
CA ASP A 82 -20.55 -12.61 20.44
C ASP A 82 -19.19 -12.33 19.77
N LYS A 83 -18.12 -12.62 20.51
CA LYS A 83 -16.72 -12.31 20.14
C LYS A 83 -16.21 -13.01 18.87
N GLY A 84 -16.89 -14.07 18.43
CA GLY A 84 -16.45 -14.92 17.31
C GLY A 84 -17.05 -14.53 15.97
N ARG A 85 -17.94 -13.53 15.93
CA ARG A 85 -18.53 -13.04 14.68
C ARG A 85 -17.95 -11.69 14.27
N PRO A 86 -17.96 -11.40 12.96
CA PRO A 86 -17.55 -10.10 12.45
C PRO A 86 -18.59 -9.03 12.79
N TRP A 87 -18.14 -7.79 12.92
CA TRP A 87 -19.00 -6.61 13.02
C TRP A 87 -18.64 -5.61 11.93
N GLY A 88 -19.45 -4.58 11.77
CA GLY A 88 -19.19 -3.59 10.74
C GLY A 88 -20.13 -2.41 10.74
N ALA A 89 -19.91 -1.55 9.77
CA ALA A 89 -20.75 -0.39 9.53
C ALA A 89 -20.91 -0.16 8.03
N SER A 90 -22.06 0.38 7.66
CA SER A 90 -22.36 0.83 6.31
C SER A 90 -22.81 2.28 6.34
N LEU A 91 -22.29 3.07 5.41
CA LEU A 91 -22.77 4.39 5.07
C LEU A 91 -23.50 4.30 3.75
N SER A 92 -24.78 4.64 3.75
CA SER A 92 -25.57 4.78 2.52
C SER A 92 -25.76 6.25 2.17
N VAL A 93 -26.25 6.52 0.96
CA VAL A 93 -26.65 7.85 0.51
C VAL A 93 -28.09 7.77 0.05
N THR A 94 -28.93 8.71 0.49
CA THR A 94 -30.33 8.74 0.03
C THR A 94 -30.39 9.00 -1.48
N PRO A 95 -31.44 8.53 -2.19
CA PRO A 95 -31.53 8.67 -3.65
C PRO A 95 -31.40 10.12 -4.15
N ASP A 96 -31.86 11.09 -3.34
CA ASP A 96 -31.77 12.53 -3.60
C ASP A 96 -30.40 13.14 -3.23
N GLY A 97 -29.48 12.35 -2.66
CA GLY A 97 -28.14 12.78 -2.26
C GLY A 97 -28.09 13.69 -1.03
N SER A 98 -29.19 13.87 -0.32
CA SER A 98 -29.29 14.87 0.76
C SER A 98 -28.86 14.35 2.14
N GLN A 99 -28.91 13.04 2.37
CA GLN A 99 -28.58 12.42 3.65
C GLN A 99 -27.62 11.23 3.50
N PHE A 100 -26.83 11.02 4.55
CA PHE A 100 -25.82 9.96 4.64
C PHE A 100 -26.12 9.06 5.85
N PRO A 101 -27.17 8.22 5.80
CA PRO A 101 -27.52 7.36 6.92
C PRO A 101 -26.40 6.36 7.23
N LEU A 102 -25.95 6.38 8.48
CA LEU A 102 -25.02 5.41 9.05
C LEU A 102 -25.80 4.29 9.74
N LEU A 103 -25.48 3.05 9.40
CA LEU A 103 -25.96 1.85 10.08
C LEU A 103 -24.75 1.00 10.50
N ALA A 104 -24.54 0.86 11.80
CA ALA A 104 -23.56 -0.08 12.34
C ALA A 104 -24.26 -1.32 12.89
N PHE A 105 -23.54 -2.43 12.95
CA PHE A 105 -24.03 -3.65 13.58
C PHE A 105 -22.95 -4.34 14.39
N LEU A 106 -23.35 -4.93 15.52
CA LEU A 106 -22.49 -5.70 16.43
C LEU A 106 -23.12 -7.09 16.67
N PRO A 107 -22.35 -8.17 16.68
CA PRO A 107 -22.83 -9.48 17.04
C PRO A 107 -23.06 -9.56 18.54
N VAL A 108 -24.28 -9.92 18.94
CA VAL A 108 -24.66 -10.00 20.36
C VAL A 108 -25.19 -11.38 20.69
N THR A 109 -24.84 -11.86 21.89
CA THR A 109 -25.56 -12.92 22.58
C THR A 109 -26.69 -12.35 23.42
N ASP A 110 -26.48 -11.18 24.02
CA ASP A 110 -27.46 -10.44 24.81
C ASP A 110 -27.17 -8.93 24.69
N LEU A 111 -28.07 -8.15 24.07
CA LEU A 111 -27.87 -6.71 23.88
C LEU A 111 -27.83 -5.96 25.22
N LYS A 112 -28.68 -6.33 26.18
CA LYS A 112 -28.79 -5.59 27.44
C LYS A 112 -27.52 -5.76 28.27
N GLU A 113 -27.00 -6.98 28.39
CA GLU A 113 -25.71 -7.22 29.05
C GLU A 113 -24.57 -6.43 28.39
N LEU A 114 -24.58 -6.30 27.06
CA LEU A 114 -23.59 -5.52 26.34
C LEU A 114 -23.71 -4.02 26.61
N LEU A 115 -24.93 -3.48 26.61
CA LEU A 115 -25.16 -2.06 26.92
C LEU A 115 -24.77 -1.74 28.37
N ASP A 116 -25.12 -2.61 29.31
CA ASP A 116 -24.76 -2.47 30.73
C ASP A 116 -23.23 -2.49 30.90
N ALA A 117 -22.54 -3.45 30.28
CA ALA A 117 -21.07 -3.56 30.32
C ALA A 117 -20.35 -2.34 29.72
N LEU A 118 -20.96 -1.71 28.72
CA LEU A 118 -20.41 -0.54 28.04
C LEU A 118 -20.90 0.78 28.62
N ALA A 119 -21.82 0.81 29.59
CA ALA A 119 -22.47 2.04 30.06
C ALA A 119 -21.48 3.11 30.53
N ALA A 120 -20.39 2.71 31.20
CA ALA A 120 -19.32 3.61 31.64
C ALA A 120 -18.60 4.30 30.47
N ILE A 121 -18.57 3.65 29.31
CA ILE A 121 -17.99 4.17 28.08
C ILE A 121 -19.06 4.95 27.34
N ILE A 122 -20.15 4.31 26.91
CA ILE A 122 -21.10 4.86 25.92
C ILE A 122 -22.17 5.78 26.53
N GLY A 123 -22.37 5.73 27.86
CA GLY A 123 -23.48 6.35 28.56
C GLY A 123 -24.60 5.33 28.85
N GLU A 124 -25.49 5.64 29.80
CA GLU A 124 -26.64 4.78 30.07
C GLU A 124 -27.61 4.75 28.88
N ALA A 125 -28.13 3.56 28.60
CA ALA A 125 -29.10 3.33 27.54
C ALA A 125 -30.52 3.47 28.11
N ASP A 126 -31.24 4.50 27.66
CA ASP A 126 -32.65 4.68 27.97
C ASP A 126 -33.49 3.72 27.11
N ASP A 127 -34.38 2.95 27.74
CA ASP A 127 -35.39 2.19 26.98
C ASP A 127 -36.37 3.18 26.31
N ALA A 128 -36.40 3.16 24.98
CA ALA A 128 -37.23 4.05 24.17
C ALA A 128 -38.46 3.35 23.59
N GLY A 129 -38.82 2.16 24.12
CA GLY A 129 -39.93 1.32 23.66
C GLY A 129 -39.61 0.54 22.39
N ASP A 130 -40.45 -0.45 22.07
CA ASP A 130 -40.41 -1.26 20.84
C ASP A 130 -39.05 -1.96 20.60
N ASP A 131 -38.42 -2.46 21.66
CA ASP A 131 -37.08 -3.08 21.63
C ASP A 131 -35.99 -2.14 21.06
N VAL A 132 -36.17 -0.82 21.25
CA VAL A 132 -35.20 0.21 20.88
C VAL A 132 -34.66 0.90 22.13
N TYR A 133 -33.35 0.87 22.27
CA TYR A 133 -32.60 1.64 23.25
C TYR A 133 -32.13 2.96 22.66
N LYS A 134 -31.99 3.99 23.50
CA LYS A 134 -31.51 5.31 23.13
C LYS A 134 -30.33 5.71 24.01
N ILE A 135 -29.25 6.16 23.37
CA ILE A 135 -28.09 6.71 24.06
C ILE A 135 -27.92 8.15 23.62
N LYS A 136 -27.84 9.07 24.59
CA LYS A 136 -27.57 10.49 24.34
C LYS A 136 -26.10 10.80 24.61
N ARG A 137 -25.42 11.39 23.63
CA ARG A 137 -24.04 11.88 23.74
C ARG A 137 -23.94 13.31 23.25
N GLY A 138 -23.99 14.26 24.18
CA GLY A 138 -24.03 15.68 23.86
C GLY A 138 -25.26 15.99 22.99
N THR A 139 -25.03 16.53 21.79
CA THR A 139 -26.08 16.82 20.80
C THR A 139 -26.54 15.60 20.01
N ASN A 140 -25.75 14.51 20.04
CA ASN A 140 -26.00 13.34 19.21
C ASN A 140 -26.85 12.32 19.96
N THR A 141 -27.78 11.70 19.25
CA THR A 141 -28.60 10.60 19.75
C THR A 141 -28.33 9.37 18.89
N LEU A 142 -28.02 8.25 19.54
CA LEU A 142 -27.94 6.94 18.91
C LEU A 142 -29.14 6.10 19.35
N PHE A 143 -29.69 5.36 18.40
CA PHE A 143 -30.72 4.35 18.62
C PHE A 143 -30.12 2.98 18.37
N ILE A 144 -30.50 2.01 19.20
CA ILE A 144 -29.99 0.65 19.14
C ILE A 144 -31.15 -0.34 19.22
N THR A 145 -31.21 -1.33 18.34
CA THR A 145 -32.20 -2.41 18.41
C THR A 145 -31.54 -3.76 18.16
N GLN A 146 -32.08 -4.82 18.76
CA GLN A 146 -31.62 -6.19 18.49
C GLN A 146 -32.53 -6.86 17.46
N LYS A 147 -31.96 -7.34 16.35
CA LYS A 147 -32.65 -8.24 15.40
C LYS A 147 -31.87 -9.55 15.32
N GLY A 148 -32.43 -10.61 15.90
CA GLY A 148 -31.78 -11.91 15.97
C GLY A 148 -30.48 -11.85 16.78
N LYS A 149 -29.35 -12.15 16.14
CA LYS A 149 -28.02 -12.19 16.78
C LYS A 149 -27.21 -10.90 16.59
N TRP A 150 -27.87 -9.83 16.16
CA TRP A 150 -27.23 -8.58 15.77
C TRP A 150 -27.90 -7.41 16.49
N ALA A 151 -27.08 -6.54 17.08
CA ALA A 151 -27.48 -5.22 17.51
C ALA A 151 -27.21 -4.25 16.38
N TYR A 152 -28.23 -3.51 15.96
CA TYR A 152 -28.15 -2.45 14.95
C TYR A 152 -28.13 -1.09 15.62
N ILE A 153 -27.24 -0.21 15.16
CA ILE A 153 -27.02 1.13 15.71
C ILE A 153 -27.16 2.15 14.59
N ALA A 154 -27.99 3.17 14.80
CA ALA A 154 -28.18 4.26 13.84
C ALA A 154 -28.50 5.58 14.56
N GLN A 155 -28.36 6.69 13.84
CA GLN A 155 -28.70 8.03 14.35
C GLN A 155 -30.20 8.35 14.23
N GLN A 156 -30.94 7.56 13.46
CA GLN A 156 -32.38 7.75 13.21
C GLN A 156 -33.10 6.41 13.38
N LYS A 157 -34.28 6.42 14.02
CA LYS A 157 -35.10 5.21 14.23
C LYS A 157 -35.53 4.57 12.89
N SER A 158 -35.88 5.39 11.90
CA SER A 158 -36.28 4.91 10.56
C SER A 158 -35.22 4.01 9.91
N VAL A 159 -33.93 4.31 10.09
CA VAL A 159 -32.83 3.50 9.55
C VAL A 159 -32.77 2.11 10.21
N LEU A 160 -33.20 1.99 11.48
CA LEU A 160 -33.26 0.70 12.18
C LEU A 160 -34.44 -0.16 11.72
N GLU A 161 -35.55 0.46 11.33
CA GLU A 161 -36.73 -0.24 10.80
C GLU A 161 -36.34 -1.03 9.54
N ASP A 162 -35.56 -0.39 8.65
CA ASP A 162 -35.05 -0.97 7.41
C ASP A 162 -33.81 -1.87 7.58
N ALA A 163 -33.29 -2.02 8.81
CA ALA A 163 -32.09 -2.82 9.05
C ALA A 163 -32.28 -4.28 8.58
N PRO A 164 -31.35 -4.84 7.80
CA PRO A 164 -31.52 -6.14 7.15
C PRO A 164 -31.54 -7.29 8.15
N GLY A 165 -32.11 -8.44 7.78
CA GLY A 165 -32.03 -9.65 8.63
C GLY A 165 -30.61 -10.22 8.76
N ASN A 166 -29.78 -10.04 7.72
CA ASN A 166 -28.37 -10.42 7.71
C ASN A 166 -27.52 -9.19 7.34
N PRO A 167 -26.77 -8.61 8.29
CA PRO A 167 -25.98 -7.42 8.04
C PRO A 167 -24.76 -7.70 7.17
N LEU A 168 -24.30 -8.95 7.05
CA LEU A 168 -23.06 -9.28 6.34
C LEU A 168 -23.21 -9.30 4.81
N LYS A 169 -24.45 -9.35 4.31
CA LYS A 169 -24.71 -9.50 2.88
C LYS A 169 -24.07 -8.38 2.02
N PRO A 170 -24.16 -7.08 2.39
CA PRO A 170 -23.54 -6.00 1.61
C PRO A 170 -22.01 -6.04 1.60
N PHE A 171 -21.37 -6.71 2.55
CA PHE A 171 -19.92 -6.77 2.69
C PHE A 171 -19.26 -7.81 1.78
N ARG A 172 -20.04 -8.63 1.05
CA ARG A 172 -19.57 -9.53 -0.02
C ARG A 172 -18.39 -10.44 0.37
N GLY A 173 -18.26 -10.80 1.65
CA GLY A 173 -17.20 -11.69 2.13
C GLY A 173 -15.87 -10.99 2.46
N LEU A 174 -15.85 -9.65 2.55
CA LEU A 174 -14.67 -8.90 3.01
C LEU A 174 -14.22 -9.36 4.40
N GLU A 175 -15.17 -9.67 5.28
CA GLU A 175 -14.94 -10.15 6.64
C GLU A 175 -14.26 -11.53 6.73
N LYS A 176 -14.20 -12.26 5.60
CA LYS A 176 -13.51 -13.54 5.50
C LYS A 176 -12.14 -13.41 4.85
N GLN A 177 -11.93 -12.34 4.08
CA GLN A 177 -10.69 -12.07 3.37
C GLN A 177 -9.73 -11.22 4.19
N TYR A 178 -10.27 -10.39 5.10
CA TYR A 178 -9.53 -9.38 5.83
C TYR A 178 -9.95 -9.33 7.29
N ASP A 179 -8.99 -9.07 8.18
CA ASP A 179 -9.25 -8.77 9.58
C ASP A 179 -9.89 -7.39 9.74
N LEU A 180 -9.52 -6.45 8.87
CA LEU A 180 -10.14 -5.15 8.74
C LEU A 180 -10.22 -4.79 7.26
N ALA A 181 -11.40 -4.38 6.79
CA ALA A 181 -11.53 -3.87 5.43
C ALA A 181 -12.49 -2.70 5.36
N VAL A 182 -12.20 -1.77 4.47
CA VAL A 182 -13.08 -0.69 4.05
C VAL A 182 -13.24 -0.77 2.55
N SER A 183 -14.48 -0.71 2.08
CA SER A 183 -14.80 -0.71 0.66
C SER A 183 -15.75 0.43 0.32
N VAL A 184 -15.45 1.12 -0.77
CA VAL A 184 -16.26 2.19 -1.35
C VAL A 184 -16.85 1.69 -2.65
N HIS A 185 -18.18 1.70 -2.76
CA HIS A 185 -18.95 1.39 -3.95
C HIS A 185 -19.28 2.70 -4.66
N VAL A 186 -18.42 3.10 -5.59
CA VAL A 186 -18.47 4.42 -6.23
C VAL A 186 -19.77 4.60 -7.02
N GLN A 187 -20.27 3.52 -7.65
CA GLN A 187 -21.51 3.53 -8.42
C GLN A 187 -22.78 3.59 -7.57
N SER A 188 -22.67 3.41 -6.25
CA SER A 188 -23.78 3.64 -5.33
C SER A 188 -23.94 5.11 -4.96
N ILE A 189 -22.99 5.98 -5.33
CA ILE A 189 -23.10 7.43 -5.17
C ILE A 189 -23.95 7.98 -6.32
N PRO A 190 -25.00 8.79 -6.05
CA PRO A 190 -25.77 9.45 -7.09
C PRO A 190 -24.89 10.22 -8.09
N GLN A 191 -25.19 10.10 -9.39
CA GLN A 191 -24.40 10.72 -10.46
C GLN A 191 -24.17 12.22 -10.24
N ALA A 192 -25.22 12.95 -9.83
CA ALA A 192 -25.12 14.39 -9.57
C ALA A 192 -24.07 14.75 -8.51
N LEU A 193 -23.89 13.92 -7.47
CA LEU A 193 -22.86 14.15 -6.46
C LEU A 193 -21.45 13.86 -7.00
N ARG A 194 -21.32 12.85 -7.88
CA ARG A 194 -20.06 12.54 -8.55
C ARG A 194 -19.63 13.64 -9.51
N ASP A 195 -20.57 14.14 -10.30
CA ASP A 195 -20.35 15.26 -11.23
C ASP A 195 -19.94 16.51 -10.45
N MET A 196 -20.66 16.84 -9.37
CA MET A 196 -20.31 17.96 -8.50
C MET A 196 -18.91 17.80 -7.88
N ALA A 197 -18.54 16.61 -7.42
CA ALA A 197 -17.20 16.34 -6.88
C ALA A 197 -16.12 16.51 -7.95
N ALA A 198 -16.35 16.00 -9.17
CA ALA A 198 -15.44 16.18 -10.30
C ALA A 198 -15.26 17.66 -10.66
N ASP A 199 -16.34 18.44 -10.68
CA ASP A 199 -16.29 19.87 -10.95
C ASP A 199 -15.54 20.65 -9.86
N LEU A 200 -15.74 20.30 -8.59
CA LEU A 200 -15.02 20.90 -7.46
C LEU A 200 -13.52 20.58 -7.53
N LEU A 201 -13.15 19.35 -7.90
CA LEU A 201 -11.74 18.96 -8.09
C LEU A 201 -11.08 19.77 -9.21
N LYS A 202 -11.74 19.90 -10.37
CA LYS A 202 -11.25 20.71 -11.48
C LYS A 202 -11.07 22.18 -11.10
N GLN A 203 -12.06 22.76 -10.42
CA GLN A 203 -11.99 24.15 -9.94
C GLN A 203 -10.88 24.35 -8.91
N GLY A 204 -10.74 23.42 -7.96
CA GLY A 204 -9.68 23.45 -6.96
C GLY A 204 -8.29 23.36 -7.57
N LEU A 205 -8.11 22.50 -8.58
CA LEU A 205 -6.87 22.41 -9.35
C LEU A 205 -6.56 23.73 -10.04
N GLU A 206 -7.48 24.28 -10.84
CA GLU A 206 -7.22 25.51 -11.59
C GLU A 206 -6.93 26.69 -10.65
N THR A 207 -7.62 26.77 -9.51
CA THR A 207 -7.32 27.76 -8.47
C THR A 207 -5.92 27.56 -7.88
N GLY A 208 -5.55 26.30 -7.58
CA GLY A 208 -4.24 25.98 -7.02
C GLY A 208 -3.09 26.23 -8.00
N LEU A 209 -3.29 25.94 -9.28
CA LEU A 209 -2.36 26.25 -10.36
C LEU A 209 -2.20 27.77 -10.50
N GLN A 210 -3.28 28.54 -10.51
CA GLN A 210 -3.23 30.01 -10.55
C GLN A 210 -2.49 30.63 -9.37
N GLN A 211 -2.54 30.00 -8.19
CA GLN A 211 -1.91 30.52 -6.97
C GLN A 211 -0.44 30.11 -6.81
N ASN A 212 -0.05 28.95 -7.33
CA ASN A 212 1.24 28.32 -7.00
C ASN A 212 2.15 28.09 -8.21
N LEU A 213 1.70 28.34 -9.44
CA LEU A 213 2.59 28.36 -10.59
C LEU A 213 3.43 29.63 -10.53
N GLY A 214 4.73 29.48 -10.30
CA GLY A 214 5.71 30.54 -10.56
C GLY A 214 5.91 30.76 -12.06
N ASP A 215 6.74 31.75 -12.42
CA ASP A 215 7.10 32.06 -13.81
C ASP A 215 8.35 31.29 -14.30
N ASP A 216 8.57 30.05 -13.82
CA ASP A 216 9.70 29.23 -14.29
C ASP A 216 9.40 28.51 -15.61
N GLU A 217 10.43 28.16 -16.39
CA GLU A 217 10.29 27.48 -17.70
C GLU A 217 9.55 26.13 -17.60
N GLN A 218 9.44 25.56 -16.40
CA GLN A 218 8.75 24.29 -16.15
C GLN A 218 7.29 24.48 -15.69
N ALA A 219 6.81 25.71 -15.51
CA ALA A 219 5.48 25.98 -15.00
C ALA A 219 4.38 25.36 -15.88
N GLU A 220 4.52 25.46 -17.21
CA GLU A 220 3.56 24.85 -18.14
C GLU A 220 3.58 23.32 -18.09
N LEU A 221 4.77 22.71 -17.95
CA LEU A 221 4.89 21.25 -17.79
C LEU A 221 4.26 20.77 -16.48
N LYS A 222 4.56 21.44 -15.37
CA LYS A 222 3.95 21.17 -14.05
C LYS A 222 2.43 21.28 -14.11
N ALA A 223 1.91 22.31 -14.80
CA ALA A 223 0.47 22.49 -15.01
C ALA A 223 -0.14 21.37 -15.86
N LYS A 224 0.52 20.97 -16.96
CA LYS A 224 0.08 19.85 -17.82
C LYS A 224 0.01 18.54 -17.04
N ILE A 225 1.05 18.22 -16.26
CA ILE A 225 1.11 17.02 -15.41
C ILE A 225 -0.03 17.05 -14.39
N ALA A 226 -0.23 18.17 -13.70
CA ALA A 226 -1.27 18.30 -12.68
C ALA A 226 -2.69 18.16 -13.28
N ARG A 227 -2.94 18.74 -14.46
CA ARG A 227 -4.21 18.57 -15.19
C ARG A 227 -4.43 17.12 -15.61
N THR A 228 -3.42 16.46 -16.15
CA THR A 228 -3.49 15.05 -16.55
C THR A 228 -3.82 14.16 -15.34
N GLN A 229 -3.18 14.40 -14.19
CA GLN A 229 -3.49 13.67 -12.95
C GLN A 229 -4.93 13.91 -12.47
N ALA A 230 -5.42 15.15 -12.53
CA ALA A 230 -6.79 15.46 -12.14
C ALA A 230 -7.82 14.83 -13.08
N GLU A 231 -7.55 14.83 -14.39
CA GLU A 231 -8.37 14.13 -15.38
C GLU A 231 -8.41 12.63 -15.11
N ALA A 232 -7.28 12.01 -14.75
CA ALA A 232 -7.24 10.60 -14.34
C ALA A 232 -8.10 10.33 -13.10
N VAL A 233 -8.08 11.22 -12.10
CA VAL A 233 -8.95 11.12 -10.91
C VAL A 233 -10.42 11.25 -11.29
N VAL A 234 -10.78 12.24 -12.13
CA VAL A 234 -12.16 12.45 -12.59
C VAL A 234 -12.66 11.27 -13.43
N LYS A 235 -11.80 10.72 -14.29
CA LYS A 235 -12.08 9.48 -15.02
C LYS A 235 -12.33 8.33 -14.05
N GLY A 236 -11.49 8.21 -13.00
CA GLY A 236 -11.67 7.24 -11.93
C GLY A 236 -13.02 7.33 -11.21
N ILE A 237 -13.50 8.53 -10.89
CA ILE A 237 -14.84 8.74 -10.27
C ILE A 237 -15.96 8.11 -11.11
N ASN A 238 -15.81 8.15 -12.44
CA ASN A 238 -16.82 7.66 -13.36
C ASN A 238 -16.63 6.19 -13.74
N GLU A 239 -15.38 5.72 -13.86
CA GLU A 239 -15.05 4.40 -14.39
C GLU A 239 -14.72 3.35 -13.32
N VAL A 240 -14.54 3.73 -12.06
CA VAL A 240 -14.33 2.79 -10.95
C VAL A 240 -15.68 2.28 -10.44
N ASP A 241 -15.82 0.97 -10.32
CA ASP A 241 -16.95 0.33 -9.63
C ASP A 241 -16.77 0.36 -8.12
N GLN A 242 -15.62 -0.16 -7.67
CA GLN A 242 -15.34 -0.41 -6.25
C GLN A 242 -13.87 -0.20 -5.93
N ILE A 243 -13.61 0.44 -4.79
CA ILE A 243 -12.27 0.54 -4.17
C ILE A 243 -12.32 -0.21 -2.84
N THR A 244 -11.32 -1.03 -2.54
CA THR A 244 -11.23 -1.76 -1.27
C THR A 244 -9.83 -1.63 -0.69
N VAL A 245 -9.74 -1.27 0.58
CA VAL A 245 -8.53 -1.35 1.39
C VAL A 245 -8.73 -2.43 2.43
N GLY A 246 -7.86 -3.44 2.44
CA GLY A 246 -7.96 -4.60 3.33
C GLY A 246 -6.65 -4.88 4.05
N LEU A 247 -6.73 -5.15 5.34
CA LEU A 247 -5.62 -5.62 6.18
C LEU A 247 -5.90 -7.05 6.62
N ASN A 248 -4.92 -7.93 6.49
CA ASN A 248 -4.99 -9.31 6.97
C ASN A 248 -3.67 -9.72 7.62
N ILE A 249 -3.73 -10.39 8.76
CA ILE A 249 -2.62 -11.04 9.45
C ILE A 249 -2.77 -12.56 9.27
N ASP A 250 -2.00 -13.11 8.34
CA ASP A 250 -1.96 -14.53 8.05
C ASP A 250 -0.90 -15.23 8.91
N ARG A 251 -1.38 -15.80 10.01
CA ARG A 251 -0.55 -16.49 11.00
C ARG A 251 -0.06 -17.87 10.52
N GLU A 252 -0.71 -18.47 9.52
CA GLU A 252 -0.31 -19.77 8.99
C GLU A 252 0.89 -19.63 8.06
N GLU A 253 0.89 -18.58 7.23
CA GLU A 253 1.97 -18.26 6.29
C GLU A 253 3.02 -17.27 6.85
N SER A 254 2.86 -16.85 8.10
CA SER A 254 3.66 -15.81 8.76
C SER A 254 3.80 -14.51 7.95
N ARG A 255 2.66 -13.97 7.51
CA ARG A 255 2.60 -12.79 6.64
C ARG A 255 1.56 -11.80 7.09
N THR A 256 1.83 -10.52 6.86
CA THR A 256 0.81 -9.46 6.93
C THR A 256 0.62 -8.84 5.56
N TYR A 257 -0.64 -8.65 5.17
CA TYR A 257 -1.03 -8.09 3.88
C TYR A 257 -1.75 -6.76 4.07
N LEU A 258 -1.33 -5.74 3.31
CA LEU A 258 -2.15 -4.58 3.03
C LEU A 258 -2.52 -4.63 1.54
N ASP A 259 -3.81 -4.85 1.27
CA ASP A 259 -4.39 -4.88 -0.06
C ASP A 259 -5.06 -3.54 -0.37
N ILE A 260 -4.76 -3.00 -1.55
CA ILE A 260 -5.54 -1.95 -2.20
C ILE A 260 -6.06 -2.55 -3.50
N ALA A 261 -7.36 -2.75 -3.60
CA ALA A 261 -8.00 -3.29 -4.78
C ALA A 261 -8.91 -2.26 -5.44
N VAL A 262 -8.74 -2.09 -6.75
CA VAL A 262 -9.59 -1.23 -7.59
C VAL A 262 -10.28 -2.11 -8.61
N THR A 263 -11.60 -2.03 -8.67
CA THR A 263 -12.43 -2.73 -9.66
C THR A 263 -12.99 -1.69 -10.61
N ALA A 264 -12.68 -1.80 -11.90
CA ALA A 264 -13.23 -0.95 -12.93
C ALA A 264 -14.63 -1.44 -13.36
N LEU A 265 -15.47 -0.49 -13.79
CA LEU A 265 -16.74 -0.76 -14.42
C LEU A 265 -16.57 -1.54 -15.73
N GLU A 266 -17.53 -2.38 -16.06
CA GLU A 266 -17.50 -3.13 -17.32
C GLU A 266 -17.50 -2.21 -18.54
N GLY A 267 -16.64 -2.52 -19.52
CA GLY A 267 -16.63 -1.84 -20.82
C GLY A 267 -15.98 -0.45 -20.85
N THR A 268 -15.51 0.05 -19.70
CA THR A 268 -14.78 1.33 -19.63
C THR A 268 -13.34 1.19 -20.12
N ASP A 269 -12.70 2.32 -20.42
CA ASP A 269 -11.30 2.32 -20.84
C ASP A 269 -10.38 1.87 -19.71
N MET A 270 -10.69 2.24 -18.46
CA MET A 270 -9.97 1.72 -17.29
C MET A 270 -10.08 0.19 -17.19
N ALA A 271 -11.25 -0.40 -17.47
CA ALA A 271 -11.38 -1.85 -17.50
C ALA A 271 -10.55 -2.51 -18.60
N LYS A 272 -10.47 -1.89 -19.78
CA LYS A 272 -9.59 -2.37 -20.87
C LYS A 272 -8.12 -2.26 -20.48
N GLN A 273 -7.71 -1.17 -19.84
CA GLN A 273 -6.33 -0.95 -19.40
C GLN A 273 -5.92 -1.95 -18.31
N ILE A 274 -6.79 -2.21 -17.33
CA ILE A 274 -6.58 -3.26 -16.32
C ILE A 274 -6.57 -4.66 -16.96
N ALA A 275 -7.42 -4.91 -17.98
CA ALA A 275 -7.43 -6.18 -18.69
C ALA A 275 -6.13 -6.39 -19.49
N ALA A 276 -5.71 -5.39 -20.26
CA ALA A 276 -4.48 -5.42 -21.06
C ALA A 276 -3.27 -5.68 -20.17
N SER A 277 -3.11 -4.88 -19.10
CA SER A 277 -2.01 -5.10 -18.13
C SER A 277 -2.02 -6.48 -17.46
N SER A 278 -3.18 -7.12 -17.31
CA SER A 278 -3.28 -8.49 -16.77
C SER A 278 -3.11 -9.58 -17.83
N GLU A 279 -3.41 -9.31 -19.10
CA GLU A 279 -3.24 -10.25 -20.22
C GLU A 279 -1.80 -10.24 -20.73
N GLU A 280 -1.13 -9.10 -20.65
CA GLU A 280 0.29 -8.88 -20.95
C GLU A 280 1.20 -9.11 -19.73
N ALA A 281 0.63 -9.38 -18.55
CA ALA A 281 1.41 -9.72 -17.35
C ALA A 281 2.14 -11.05 -17.54
N GLU A 282 3.37 -10.98 -18.04
CA GLU A 282 4.31 -12.08 -17.97
C GLU A 282 4.69 -12.38 -16.52
N ASP A 283 5.02 -13.64 -16.23
CA ASP A 283 5.56 -14.00 -14.93
C ASP A 283 6.86 -13.22 -14.69
N SER A 284 7.01 -12.68 -13.49
CA SER A 284 8.15 -11.82 -13.22
C SER A 284 9.47 -12.58 -13.18
N ARG A 285 10.47 -12.05 -13.88
CA ARG A 285 11.85 -12.54 -13.82
C ARG A 285 12.56 -12.15 -12.52
N MET A 286 11.94 -11.32 -11.68
CA MET A 286 12.39 -11.02 -10.32
C MET A 286 11.60 -11.74 -9.22
N ALA A 287 10.67 -12.65 -9.57
CA ALA A 287 9.85 -13.36 -8.59
C ALA A 287 10.67 -14.18 -7.58
N GLY A 288 11.89 -14.59 -7.95
CA GLY A 288 12.80 -15.30 -7.06
C GLY A 288 13.31 -14.47 -5.87
N PHE A 289 13.12 -13.15 -5.87
CA PHE A 289 13.42 -12.30 -4.72
C PHE A 289 12.30 -12.26 -3.67
N LEU A 290 11.19 -12.97 -3.89
CA LEU A 290 10.19 -13.26 -2.85
C LEU A 290 10.69 -14.39 -1.93
N LEU A 291 11.81 -14.14 -1.26
CA LEU A 291 12.50 -15.14 -0.44
C LEU A 291 11.68 -15.43 0.84
N PRO A 292 11.51 -16.71 1.24
CA PRO A 292 10.72 -17.07 2.42
C PRO A 292 11.23 -16.50 3.75
N ASP A 293 12.53 -16.24 3.83
CA ASP A 293 13.28 -15.70 4.97
C ASP A 293 13.59 -14.20 4.82
N ALA A 294 12.97 -13.50 3.85
CA ALA A 294 13.11 -12.05 3.73
C ALA A 294 12.44 -11.34 4.90
N ILE A 295 13.18 -10.45 5.56
CA ILE A 295 12.64 -9.50 6.54
C ILE A 295 11.69 -8.52 5.85
N ALA A 296 12.07 -8.10 4.64
CA ALA A 296 11.25 -7.25 3.78
C ALA A 296 11.56 -7.58 2.32
N SER A 297 10.54 -7.54 1.49
CA SER A 297 10.70 -7.66 0.04
C SER A 297 9.78 -6.68 -0.67
N LEU A 298 10.29 -6.06 -1.74
CA LEU A 298 9.51 -5.27 -2.67
C LEU A 298 9.65 -5.90 -4.05
N HIS A 299 8.56 -5.98 -4.78
CA HIS A 299 8.58 -6.56 -6.12
C HIS A 299 7.68 -5.75 -7.04
N LEU A 300 8.22 -5.38 -8.19
CA LEU A 300 7.56 -4.63 -9.23
C LEU A 300 7.54 -5.46 -10.51
N ASN A 301 6.36 -5.63 -11.09
CA ASN A 301 6.18 -6.17 -12.42
C ASN A 301 5.00 -5.45 -13.05
N SER A 302 5.28 -4.55 -13.98
CA SER A 302 4.27 -3.74 -14.63
C SER A 302 4.64 -3.55 -16.09
N PRO A 303 3.69 -3.65 -17.04
CA PRO A 303 3.92 -3.11 -18.37
C PRO A 303 4.21 -1.60 -18.24
N VAL A 304 5.06 -1.12 -19.13
CA VAL A 304 5.26 0.31 -19.36
C VAL A 304 4.00 0.85 -20.06
N SER A 305 3.55 2.04 -19.68
CA SER A 305 2.37 2.65 -20.31
C SER A 305 2.65 3.06 -21.75
N ASP A 306 1.65 2.98 -22.63
CA ASP A 306 1.71 3.40 -24.04
C ASP A 306 2.00 4.91 -24.27
N ASP A 307 2.16 5.71 -23.21
CA ASP A 307 2.49 7.14 -23.30
C ASP A 307 4.02 7.34 -23.26
N GLU A 308 4.68 6.94 -24.36
CA GLU A 308 6.14 7.03 -24.55
C GLU A 308 6.65 8.46 -24.34
N GLU A 309 5.94 9.47 -24.87
CA GLU A 309 6.30 10.89 -24.72
C GLU A 309 6.39 11.33 -23.25
N GLN A 310 5.46 10.85 -22.40
CA GLN A 310 5.48 11.15 -20.98
C GLN A 310 6.71 10.55 -20.28
N ILE A 311 7.08 9.33 -20.64
CA ILE A 311 8.22 8.61 -20.05
C ILE A 311 9.53 9.27 -20.48
N GLU A 312 9.69 9.54 -21.78
CA GLU A 312 10.83 10.25 -22.32
C GLU A 312 11.01 11.62 -21.64
N SER A 313 9.93 12.40 -21.50
CA SER A 313 9.98 13.71 -20.85
C SER A 313 10.41 13.61 -19.37
N MET A 314 9.96 12.56 -18.67
CA MET A 314 10.37 12.31 -17.29
C MET A 314 11.86 11.93 -17.22
N LEU A 315 12.34 11.02 -18.06
CA LEU A 315 13.75 10.61 -18.11
C LEU A 315 14.67 11.78 -18.48
N GLN A 316 14.30 12.58 -19.48
CA GLN A 316 15.04 13.78 -19.86
C GLN A 316 15.13 14.80 -18.73
N SER A 317 14.05 14.95 -17.95
CA SER A 317 14.04 15.84 -16.78
C SER A 317 15.01 15.35 -15.70
N VAL A 318 15.00 14.04 -15.39
CA VAL A 318 15.94 13.45 -14.42
C VAL A 318 17.38 13.55 -14.94
N ARG A 319 17.63 13.31 -16.23
CA ARG A 319 18.94 13.46 -16.87
C ARG A 319 19.46 14.89 -16.77
N THR A 320 18.62 15.87 -17.07
CA THR A 320 18.97 17.29 -16.98
C THR A 320 19.31 17.68 -15.55
N GLN A 321 18.51 17.22 -14.58
CA GLN A 321 18.77 17.49 -13.17
C GLN A 321 20.09 16.86 -12.71
N LEU A 322 20.34 15.59 -13.04
CA LEU A 322 21.58 14.91 -12.69
C LEU A 322 22.80 15.62 -13.31
N PHE A 323 22.70 16.06 -14.56
CA PHE A 323 23.79 16.79 -15.22
C PHE A 323 24.08 18.13 -14.57
N SER A 324 23.04 18.84 -14.10
CA SER A 324 23.19 20.06 -13.32
C SER A 324 23.86 19.78 -11.97
N GLU A 325 23.43 18.74 -11.26
CA GLU A 325 24.04 18.35 -9.98
C GLU A 325 25.52 17.98 -10.14
N ILE A 326 25.90 17.32 -11.25
CA ILE A 326 27.32 17.06 -11.57
C ILE A 326 28.08 18.36 -11.87
N ASP A 327 27.46 19.33 -12.56
CA ASP A 327 28.10 20.63 -12.83
C ASP A 327 28.36 21.42 -11.56
N ASP A 328 27.42 21.35 -10.61
CA ASP A 328 27.45 22.10 -9.35
C ASP A 328 28.36 21.47 -8.28
N GLU A 329 28.91 20.26 -8.52
CA GLU A 329 29.80 19.58 -7.57
C GLU A 329 31.19 20.23 -7.55
N ASP A 330 31.57 20.84 -6.42
CA ASP A 330 32.84 21.59 -6.31
C ASP A 330 34.07 20.67 -6.19
N ASP A 331 33.87 19.43 -5.74
CA ASP A 331 34.95 18.46 -5.48
C ASP A 331 35.45 17.75 -6.76
N LEU A 332 34.74 17.90 -7.89
CA LEU A 332 35.12 17.33 -9.18
C LEU A 332 35.76 18.37 -10.10
N ASP A 333 36.87 18.01 -10.75
CA ASP A 333 37.44 18.83 -11.83
C ASP A 333 36.66 18.71 -13.15
N ASP A 334 36.98 19.55 -14.13
CA ASP A 334 36.29 19.58 -15.43
C ASP A 334 36.35 18.25 -16.19
N GLU A 335 37.43 17.48 -16.04
CA GLU A 335 37.61 16.17 -16.70
C GLU A 335 36.75 15.11 -16.01
N GLN A 336 36.74 15.11 -14.67
CA GLN A 336 35.89 14.23 -13.87
C GLN A 336 34.41 14.51 -14.10
N LYS A 337 33.99 15.79 -14.16
CA LYS A 337 32.62 16.19 -14.50
C LYS A 337 32.21 15.72 -15.89
N ALA A 338 33.08 15.91 -16.88
CA ALA A 338 32.82 15.44 -18.24
C ALA A 338 32.63 13.92 -18.28
N LYS A 339 33.50 13.16 -17.61
CA LYS A 339 33.40 11.70 -17.57
C LYS A 339 32.18 11.20 -16.78
N ALA A 340 31.83 11.85 -15.67
CA ALA A 340 30.62 11.52 -14.90
C ALA A 340 29.34 11.73 -15.74
N LYS A 341 29.27 12.82 -16.50
CA LYS A 341 28.14 13.09 -17.42
C LYS A 341 28.08 12.09 -18.57
N GLU A 342 29.23 11.70 -19.12
CA GLU A 342 29.31 10.64 -20.15
C GLU A 342 28.70 9.35 -19.61
N LEU A 343 29.20 8.85 -18.47
CA LEU A 343 28.70 7.61 -17.86
C LEU A 343 27.22 7.69 -17.46
N ALA A 344 26.77 8.84 -16.95
CA ALA A 344 25.38 9.08 -16.64
C ALA A 344 24.51 9.08 -17.92
N GLY A 345 25.01 9.68 -19.00
CA GLY A 345 24.37 9.65 -20.31
C GLY A 345 24.21 8.23 -20.84
N ASP A 346 25.27 7.44 -20.84
CA ASP A 346 25.26 6.04 -21.27
C ASP A 346 24.29 5.21 -20.41
N LEU A 347 24.21 5.48 -19.10
CA LEU A 347 23.25 4.82 -18.21
C LEU A 347 21.79 5.16 -18.58
N PHE A 348 21.50 6.41 -18.94
CA PHE A 348 20.16 6.78 -19.41
C PHE A 348 19.79 6.10 -20.72
N GLU A 349 20.75 5.93 -21.64
CA GLU A 349 20.53 5.21 -22.89
C GLU A 349 20.15 3.75 -22.62
N VAL A 350 20.85 3.06 -21.72
CA VAL A 350 20.47 1.69 -21.29
C VAL A 350 19.08 1.64 -20.64
N LEU A 351 18.71 2.67 -19.87
CA LEU A 351 17.38 2.77 -19.25
C LEU A 351 16.28 2.99 -20.29
N GLU A 352 16.51 3.87 -21.27
CA GLU A 352 15.60 4.13 -22.40
C GLU A 352 15.40 2.84 -23.22
N GLU A 353 16.49 2.18 -23.64
CA GLU A 353 16.44 0.89 -24.35
C GLU A 353 15.73 -0.19 -23.55
N THR A 354 15.95 -0.26 -22.22
CA THR A 354 15.26 -1.23 -21.37
C THR A 354 13.75 -0.99 -21.35
N LEU A 355 13.30 0.26 -21.33
CA LEU A 355 11.87 0.58 -21.35
C LEU A 355 11.24 0.27 -22.70
N GLU A 356 11.94 0.58 -23.79
CA GLU A 356 11.49 0.35 -25.17
C GLU A 356 11.46 -1.14 -25.53
N GLU A 357 12.53 -1.90 -25.25
CA GLU A 357 12.65 -3.29 -25.68
C GLU A 357 11.89 -4.26 -24.78
N GLU A 358 11.94 -4.09 -23.46
CA GLU A 358 11.25 -5.00 -22.54
C GLU A 358 9.78 -4.64 -22.39
N GLY A 359 9.39 -3.40 -22.67
CA GLY A 359 8.02 -2.89 -22.55
C GLY A 359 7.47 -3.01 -21.12
N ARG A 360 8.31 -3.24 -20.12
CA ARG A 360 7.91 -3.50 -18.74
C ARG A 360 8.97 -3.09 -17.73
N LEU A 361 8.49 -2.64 -16.58
CA LEU A 361 9.27 -2.50 -15.36
C LEU A 361 9.23 -3.82 -14.60
N ASN A 362 10.38 -4.48 -14.45
CA ASN A 362 10.51 -5.73 -13.71
C ASN A 362 11.68 -5.63 -12.72
N ALA A 363 11.36 -5.50 -11.44
CA ALA A 363 12.33 -5.29 -10.37
C ALA A 363 11.97 -6.08 -9.10
N GLY A 364 12.98 -6.47 -8.33
CA GLY A 364 12.82 -7.14 -7.04
C GLY A 364 13.87 -6.67 -6.05
N ILE A 365 13.47 -6.47 -4.80
CA ILE A 365 14.34 -6.12 -3.69
C ILE A 365 14.03 -7.06 -2.53
N ALA A 366 15.06 -7.55 -1.85
CA ALA A 366 14.93 -8.36 -0.64
C ALA A 366 15.98 -7.94 0.40
N LEU A 367 15.55 -7.85 1.66
CA LEU A 367 16.39 -7.70 2.83
C LEU A 367 16.38 -9.01 3.63
N VAL A 368 17.55 -9.60 3.87
CA VAL A 368 17.70 -10.89 4.56
C VAL A 368 18.76 -10.83 5.68
N GLY A 369 18.76 -11.84 6.55
CA GLY A 369 19.77 -12.03 7.61
C GLY A 369 19.36 -11.48 8.98
N GLU A 370 20.01 -11.94 10.05
CA GLU A 370 19.77 -11.50 11.44
C GLU A 370 20.90 -10.60 11.97
N LYS A 371 21.25 -9.55 11.23
CA LYS A 371 22.43 -8.68 11.44
C LYS A 371 23.79 -9.43 11.40
N PRO A 372 24.74 -9.04 10.54
CA PRO A 372 24.60 -8.04 9.47
C PRO A 372 23.55 -8.49 8.45
N PHE A 373 22.75 -7.53 8.00
CA PHE A 373 21.77 -7.72 6.95
C PHE A 373 22.44 -7.79 5.58
N THR A 374 21.74 -8.39 4.63
CA THR A 374 22.08 -8.31 3.21
C THR A 374 20.88 -7.75 2.46
N LEU A 375 21.07 -6.62 1.79
CA LEU A 375 20.12 -6.07 0.83
C LEU A 375 20.48 -6.58 -0.55
N VAL A 376 19.52 -7.10 -1.30
CA VAL A 376 19.69 -7.52 -2.69
C VAL A 376 18.62 -6.87 -3.54
N ALA A 377 19.02 -6.33 -4.69
CA ALA A 377 18.13 -5.82 -5.71
C ALA A 377 18.42 -6.51 -7.05
N GLY A 378 17.37 -6.65 -7.86
CA GLY A 378 17.44 -7.18 -9.20
C GLY A 378 16.51 -6.43 -10.13
N VAL A 379 16.97 -6.24 -11.36
CA VAL A 379 16.25 -5.56 -12.42
C VAL A 379 16.44 -6.29 -13.75
N LEU A 380 15.43 -6.20 -14.59
CA LEU A 380 15.50 -6.54 -15.99
C LEU A 380 16.18 -5.40 -16.76
N VAL A 381 17.05 -5.72 -17.70
CA VAL A 381 17.87 -4.76 -18.46
C VAL A 381 17.99 -5.26 -19.88
N ALA A 382 17.69 -4.43 -20.89
CA ALA A 382 17.82 -4.82 -22.29
C ALA A 382 19.29 -5.11 -22.67
N ASP A 383 20.20 -4.17 -22.38
CA ASP A 383 21.64 -4.36 -22.59
C ASP A 383 22.42 -4.47 -21.26
N ALA A 384 22.40 -5.66 -20.65
CA ALA A 384 23.17 -5.93 -19.45
C ALA A 384 24.70 -5.90 -19.69
N ALA A 385 25.17 -6.01 -20.93
CA ALA A 385 26.59 -6.00 -21.26
C ALA A 385 27.15 -4.57 -21.31
N GLU A 386 26.40 -3.63 -21.88
CA GLU A 386 26.75 -2.21 -21.84
C GLU A 386 26.63 -1.67 -20.41
N LEU A 387 25.59 -2.05 -19.67
CA LEU A 387 25.48 -1.71 -18.25
C LEU A 387 26.69 -2.23 -17.44
N GLU A 388 27.18 -3.44 -17.74
CA GLU A 388 28.38 -3.99 -17.10
C GLU A 388 29.62 -3.13 -17.39
N LYS A 389 29.77 -2.60 -18.60
CA LYS A 389 30.88 -1.72 -18.98
C LYS A 389 30.78 -0.40 -18.22
N ILE A 390 29.63 0.27 -18.23
CA ILE A 390 29.37 1.52 -17.51
C ILE A 390 29.65 1.34 -16.01
N ALA A 391 29.11 0.29 -15.40
CA ALA A 391 29.29 0.02 -13.97
C ALA A 391 30.77 -0.21 -13.60
N LYS A 392 31.55 -0.89 -14.45
CA LYS A 392 32.99 -1.09 -14.21
C LYS A 392 33.76 0.21 -14.25
N GLU A 393 33.47 1.09 -15.20
CA GLU A 393 34.10 2.40 -15.31
C GLU A 393 33.75 3.26 -14.10
N PHE A 394 32.45 3.38 -13.79
CA PHE A 394 31.96 4.15 -12.64
C PHE A 394 32.59 3.70 -11.33
N ILE A 395 32.60 2.39 -11.06
CA ILE A 395 33.12 1.85 -9.80
C ILE A 395 34.64 1.90 -9.72
N THR A 396 35.34 1.88 -10.86
CA THR A 396 36.80 2.11 -10.86
C THR A 396 37.11 3.55 -10.48
N LEU A 397 36.41 4.52 -11.09
CA LEU A 397 36.57 5.94 -10.78
C LEU A 397 36.24 6.23 -9.32
N ALA A 398 35.08 5.75 -8.83
CA ALA A 398 34.67 5.95 -7.44
C ALA A 398 35.66 5.33 -6.43
N ALA A 399 36.25 4.18 -6.76
CA ALA A 399 37.24 3.55 -5.89
C ALA A 399 38.58 4.27 -5.89
N GLU A 400 38.99 4.86 -7.01
CA GLU A 400 40.22 5.66 -7.10
C GLU A 400 40.09 6.99 -6.35
N ASP A 401 38.95 7.67 -6.50
CA ASP A 401 38.64 8.94 -5.84
C ASP A 401 38.55 8.79 -4.31
N ALA A 402 37.83 7.78 -3.83
CA ALA A 402 37.66 7.52 -2.40
C ALA A 402 38.80 6.69 -1.77
N GLU A 403 39.92 6.51 -2.47
CA GLU A 403 41.08 5.69 -2.05
C GLU A 403 40.71 4.26 -1.56
N LEU A 404 39.65 3.68 -2.14
CA LEU A 404 39.11 2.39 -1.74
C LEU A 404 39.92 1.22 -2.33
N PRO A 405 39.78 0.00 -1.75
CA PRO A 405 40.31 -1.21 -2.36
C PRO A 405 39.83 -1.38 -3.81
N LYS A 406 40.77 -1.70 -4.71
CA LYS A 406 40.45 -1.88 -6.14
C LYS A 406 39.30 -2.88 -6.34
N PRO A 407 38.30 -2.54 -7.18
CA PRO A 407 37.22 -3.47 -7.51
C PRO A 407 37.79 -4.75 -8.13
N LYS A 408 37.16 -5.88 -7.80
CA LYS A 408 37.49 -7.19 -8.37
C LYS A 408 36.45 -7.54 -9.42
N PHE A 409 36.87 -7.56 -10.68
CA PHE A 409 36.01 -7.93 -11.79
C PHE A 409 36.14 -9.40 -12.15
N ASN A 410 35.02 -10.00 -12.59
CA ASN A 410 34.91 -11.39 -13.01
C ASN A 410 35.35 -12.39 -11.93
N VAL A 411 34.95 -12.17 -10.69
CA VAL A 411 35.31 -13.02 -9.54
C VAL A 411 34.67 -14.40 -9.61
N GLU A 412 33.53 -14.51 -10.28
CA GLU A 412 32.78 -15.76 -10.44
C GLU A 412 31.92 -15.69 -11.71
N LYS A 413 31.62 -16.85 -12.30
CA LYS A 413 30.54 -17.00 -13.28
C LYS A 413 29.56 -18.06 -12.80
N TYR A 414 28.29 -17.72 -12.70
CA TYR A 414 27.24 -18.64 -12.26
C TYR A 414 26.00 -18.50 -13.13
N LYS A 415 25.56 -19.59 -13.77
CA LYS A 415 24.38 -19.64 -14.66
C LYS A 415 24.28 -18.43 -15.61
N GLY A 416 25.34 -18.21 -16.39
CA GLY A 416 25.42 -17.11 -17.35
C GLY A 416 25.81 -15.76 -16.74
N HIS A 417 25.60 -15.55 -15.44
CA HIS A 417 25.90 -14.29 -14.77
C HIS A 417 27.38 -14.15 -14.44
N ARG A 418 27.94 -12.98 -14.71
CA ARG A 418 29.32 -12.60 -14.36
C ARG A 418 29.30 -11.75 -13.10
N PHE A 419 30.02 -12.19 -12.07
CA PHE A 419 30.05 -11.52 -10.78
C PHE A 419 31.26 -10.59 -10.66
N HIS A 420 31.02 -9.43 -10.07
CA HIS A 420 32.04 -8.44 -9.69
C HIS A 420 31.86 -8.10 -8.22
N ALA A 421 32.93 -7.72 -7.55
CA ALA A 421 32.92 -7.44 -6.11
C ALA A 421 33.73 -6.21 -5.77
N LEU A 422 33.19 -5.40 -4.85
CA LEU A 422 33.86 -4.28 -4.21
C LEU A 422 33.77 -4.46 -2.68
N SER A 423 34.80 -4.02 -1.98
CA SER A 423 34.81 -3.99 -0.52
C SER A 423 35.10 -2.58 -0.07
N VAL A 424 34.16 -1.99 0.67
CA VAL A 424 34.25 -0.63 1.17
C VAL A 424 34.47 -0.72 2.69
N PRO A 425 35.66 -0.37 3.20
CA PRO A 425 35.89 -0.27 4.64
C PRO A 425 34.92 0.75 5.24
N VAL A 426 34.40 0.47 6.44
CA VAL A 426 33.62 1.48 7.16
C VAL A 426 34.60 2.49 7.76
N ASP A 427 34.40 3.78 7.48
CA ASP A 427 35.17 4.85 8.10
C ASP A 427 34.88 4.87 9.62
N ASP A 428 35.93 4.67 10.42
CA ASP A 428 35.85 4.66 11.89
C ASP A 428 35.45 6.02 12.47
N ASP A 429 35.70 7.10 11.74
CA ASP A 429 35.41 8.47 12.17
C ASP A 429 33.97 8.91 11.81
N ALA A 430 33.22 8.10 11.04
CA ALA A 430 31.84 8.40 10.69
C ALA A 430 30.91 8.29 11.92
N GLU A 431 29.97 9.24 12.06
CA GLU A 431 29.03 9.29 13.20
C GLU A 431 28.21 7.99 13.38
N ASN A 432 28.02 7.25 12.29
CA ASN A 432 27.24 6.01 12.23
C ASN A 432 28.10 4.75 11.99
N ALA A 433 29.42 4.80 12.19
CA ALA A 433 30.34 3.70 11.91
C ALA A 433 29.89 2.38 12.55
N GLU A 434 29.66 2.37 13.87
CA GLU A 434 29.24 1.15 14.59
C GLU A 434 27.90 0.60 14.11
N GLN A 435 26.95 1.47 13.77
CA GLN A 435 25.66 1.06 13.23
C GLN A 435 25.81 0.43 11.84
N LEU A 436 26.66 1.00 10.98
CA LEU A 436 26.96 0.46 9.65
C LEU A 436 27.65 -0.90 9.75
N LYS A 437 28.66 -1.04 10.62
CA LYS A 437 29.36 -2.31 10.86
C LYS A 437 28.39 -3.38 11.38
N GLN A 438 27.52 -3.03 12.32
CA GLN A 438 26.52 -3.96 12.84
C GLN A 438 25.47 -4.32 11.78
N ALA A 439 25.11 -3.39 10.90
CA ALA A 439 24.04 -3.57 9.92
C ALA A 439 24.50 -4.26 8.64
N LEU A 440 25.72 -4.04 8.15
CA LEU A 440 26.17 -4.50 6.82
C LEU A 440 27.53 -5.23 6.85
N GLY A 441 28.19 -5.25 8.01
CA GLY A 441 29.53 -5.82 8.19
C GLY A 441 30.65 -4.80 7.94
N ASP A 442 31.88 -5.24 8.21
CA ASP A 442 33.11 -4.48 7.95
C ASP A 442 34.19 -5.41 7.38
N PRO A 443 34.62 -5.22 6.11
CA PRO A 443 34.16 -4.19 5.18
C PRO A 443 32.74 -4.45 4.66
N VAL A 444 32.03 -3.38 4.26
CA VAL A 444 30.78 -3.50 3.52
C VAL A 444 31.07 -4.15 2.18
N ARG A 445 30.42 -5.29 1.90
CA ARG A 445 30.62 -6.05 0.66
C ARG A 445 29.55 -5.70 -0.34
N ILE A 446 29.97 -5.22 -1.51
CA ILE A 446 29.10 -4.96 -2.65
C ILE A 446 29.40 -6.00 -3.72
N VAL A 447 28.37 -6.68 -4.20
CA VAL A 447 28.48 -7.71 -5.24
C VAL A 447 27.49 -7.39 -6.34
N MET A 448 27.97 -7.38 -7.58
CA MET A 448 27.14 -7.20 -8.77
C MET A 448 27.18 -8.45 -9.62
N ALA A 449 26.08 -8.82 -10.25
CA ALA A 449 26.01 -9.93 -11.17
C ALA A 449 25.26 -9.53 -12.44
N PHE A 450 25.93 -9.65 -13.59
CA PHE A 450 25.41 -9.26 -14.90
C PHE A 450 25.11 -10.50 -15.73
N GLY A 451 23.85 -10.66 -16.11
CA GLY A 451 23.32 -11.74 -16.93
C GLY A 451 23.38 -11.46 -18.43
N GLU A 452 22.40 -12.00 -19.15
CA GLU A 452 22.12 -11.67 -20.55
C GLU A 452 21.22 -10.44 -20.62
N ASP A 453 20.16 -10.45 -19.82
CA ASP A 453 19.06 -9.48 -19.80
C ASP A 453 18.67 -9.11 -18.34
N THR A 454 19.56 -9.39 -17.38
CA THR A 454 19.31 -9.15 -15.95
C THR A 454 20.54 -8.58 -15.26
N PHE A 455 20.30 -7.70 -14.30
CA PHE A 455 21.31 -7.16 -13.41
C PHE A 455 20.89 -7.37 -11.95
N TYR A 456 21.83 -7.85 -11.15
CA TYR A 456 21.66 -8.00 -9.70
C TYR A 456 22.75 -7.25 -8.96
N VAL A 457 22.38 -6.61 -7.85
CA VAL A 457 23.32 -6.01 -6.90
C VAL A 457 22.97 -6.42 -5.49
N ALA A 458 23.97 -6.70 -4.67
CA ALA A 458 23.83 -7.02 -3.27
C ALA A 458 24.81 -6.21 -2.42
N VAL A 459 24.34 -5.75 -1.26
CA VAL A 459 25.13 -5.09 -0.23
C VAL A 459 24.99 -5.90 1.05
N GLY A 460 26.09 -6.48 1.52
CA GLY A 460 26.14 -7.34 2.71
C GLY A 460 26.85 -8.67 2.45
N GLU A 461 27.17 -9.40 3.53
CA GLU A 461 28.03 -10.58 3.47
C GLU A 461 27.44 -11.75 2.69
N GLU A 462 26.12 -11.93 2.71
CA GLU A 462 25.45 -13.06 2.05
C GLU A 462 25.12 -12.79 0.57
N GLY A 463 25.51 -11.62 0.05
CA GLY A 463 25.12 -11.14 -1.27
C GLY A 463 25.21 -12.18 -2.40
N PRO A 464 26.36 -12.85 -2.62
CA PRO A 464 26.49 -13.87 -3.65
C PRO A 464 25.51 -15.04 -3.46
N ALA A 465 25.30 -15.51 -2.23
CA ALA A 465 24.40 -16.61 -1.95
C ALA A 465 22.93 -16.22 -2.21
N THR A 466 22.56 -15.01 -1.79
CA THR A 466 21.20 -14.48 -1.95
C THR A 466 20.88 -14.19 -3.42
N ILE A 467 21.81 -13.60 -4.19
CA ILE A 467 21.67 -13.45 -5.65
C ILE A 467 21.48 -14.81 -6.32
N ARG A 468 22.28 -15.82 -5.97
CA ARG A 468 22.15 -17.16 -6.56
C ARG A 468 20.80 -17.81 -6.26
N ARG A 469 20.29 -17.65 -5.03
CA ARG A 469 18.97 -18.14 -4.63
C ARG A 469 17.86 -17.45 -5.43
N GLY A 470 17.87 -16.12 -5.48
CA GLY A 470 16.87 -15.32 -6.18
C GLY A 470 16.90 -15.55 -7.69
N GLY A 471 18.08 -15.43 -8.32
CA GLY A 471 18.26 -15.70 -9.74
C GLY A 471 17.93 -17.15 -10.14
N GLN A 472 18.13 -18.13 -9.26
CA GLN A 472 17.73 -19.51 -9.55
C GLN A 472 16.22 -19.73 -9.54
N GLN A 473 15.49 -19.11 -8.61
CA GLN A 473 14.03 -19.22 -8.56
C GLN A 473 13.35 -18.45 -9.70
N ALA A 474 13.95 -17.34 -10.14
CA ALA A 474 13.57 -16.61 -11.34
C ALA A 474 13.70 -17.46 -12.62
N LEU A 475 14.84 -18.13 -12.80
CA LEU A 475 15.11 -18.98 -13.98
C LEU A 475 14.39 -20.34 -13.95
N GLY A 476 13.82 -20.73 -12.81
CA GLY A 476 13.22 -22.04 -12.58
C GLY A 476 11.70 -22.03 -12.41
N HIS A 477 11.01 -20.93 -12.71
CA HIS A 477 9.61 -20.78 -12.33
C HIS A 477 8.71 -21.80 -13.05
N GLN A 478 8.00 -22.59 -12.25
CA GLN A 478 6.85 -23.39 -12.66
C GLN A 478 5.58 -22.52 -12.59
N PRO A 479 4.62 -22.66 -13.53
CA PRO A 479 3.50 -21.74 -13.76
C PRO A 479 2.39 -21.75 -12.68
N GLY A 480 2.73 -21.70 -11.39
CA GLY A 480 1.83 -21.97 -10.28
C GLY A 480 1.74 -20.89 -9.18
N GLN A 481 2.76 -20.05 -8.97
CA GLN A 481 2.72 -19.01 -7.93
C GLN A 481 2.19 -17.69 -8.49
N ARG A 482 0.95 -17.72 -8.97
CA ARG A 482 0.23 -16.49 -9.34
C ARG A 482 -0.10 -15.71 -8.07
N ALA A 483 0.51 -14.53 -7.89
CA ALA A 483 -0.16 -13.48 -7.14
C ALA A 483 -1.52 -13.26 -7.82
N ALA A 484 -2.60 -13.52 -7.08
CA ALA A 484 -3.92 -13.73 -7.66
C ALA A 484 -4.56 -12.41 -8.15
N CYS A 485 -4.12 -11.87 -9.29
CA CYS A 485 -4.95 -11.00 -10.12
C CYS A 485 -5.91 -11.88 -10.95
N ARG A 486 -6.82 -12.61 -10.28
CA ARG A 486 -7.90 -13.33 -10.97
C ARG A 486 -9.12 -12.42 -11.09
N GLY A 487 -9.07 -11.51 -12.04
CA GLY A 487 -10.22 -10.76 -12.52
C GLY A 487 -9.84 -9.79 -13.63
N ARG A 488 -10.35 -9.99 -14.85
CA ARG A 488 -10.10 -9.17 -16.05
C ARG A 488 -10.48 -7.68 -15.93
N ARG A 489 -10.88 -7.22 -14.75
CA ARG A 489 -11.35 -5.84 -14.44
C ARG A 489 -10.90 -5.35 -13.06
N ARG A 490 -10.11 -6.14 -12.33
CA ARG A 490 -9.73 -5.84 -10.94
C ARG A 490 -8.22 -5.84 -10.82
N ALA A 491 -7.66 -4.68 -10.50
CA ALA A 491 -6.27 -4.52 -10.10
C ALA A 491 -6.17 -4.67 -8.58
N ILE A 492 -5.15 -5.38 -8.10
CA ILE A 492 -4.86 -5.52 -6.67
C ILE A 492 -3.38 -5.18 -6.45
N GLY A 493 -3.12 -4.04 -5.81
CA GLY A 493 -1.83 -3.76 -5.20
C GLY A 493 -1.77 -4.42 -3.83
N ARG A 494 -0.79 -5.28 -3.61
CA ARG A 494 -0.60 -5.98 -2.33
C ARG A 494 0.80 -5.71 -1.81
N ILE A 495 0.88 -5.13 -0.62
CA ILE A 495 2.12 -5.04 0.14
C ILE A 495 2.16 -6.25 1.08
N VAL A 496 3.23 -7.05 0.97
CA VAL A 496 3.47 -8.21 1.83
C VAL A 496 4.64 -7.90 2.74
N VAL A 497 4.45 -8.07 4.04
CA VAL A 497 5.54 -8.06 5.01
C VAL A 497 5.66 -9.48 5.57
N GLY A 498 6.84 -10.09 5.38
CA GLY A 498 7.22 -11.33 6.06
C GLY A 498 7.49 -11.03 7.53
N LEU A 499 6.95 -11.86 8.43
CA LEU A 499 7.02 -11.66 9.88
C LEU A 499 7.84 -12.73 10.59
#